data_AF-A0A8G1XAQ2-F1
#
_entry.id   AF-A0A8G1XAQ2-F1
#
_cell.length_a   1.000
_cell.length_b   1.000
_cell.length_c   1.000
_cell.angle_alpha   90.00
_cell.angle_beta   90.00
_cell.angle_gamma   90.00
#
_symmetry.space_group_name_H-M   'P 1'
#
loop_
_entity.id
_entity.type
_entity.pdbx_description
1 polymer ?
#
loop_
_entity_poly.entity_id
_entity_poly.type
_entity_poly.pdbx_seq_one_letter_code
_entity_poly.pdbx_strand_id
1 'polypeptide(L)'
;MFDLHIRTAGLRTAADTFQGTSHQLNARTGHWLDDSLTAASAHSGFASGPALRECADAWQTHMSAVAQQLNTYADQLRQSSHSYETAEQESVRRLNLAVSDLNRGA
;
A
#
# COMPACT_ATOMS: atom_id res chain seq x y z
N MET A 1 9.60 15.07 28.04
CA MET A 1 9.84 13.88 27.20
C MET A 1 8.59 13.71 26.36
N PHE A 2 8.65 14.01 25.06
CA PHE A 2 7.48 13.93 24.20
C PHE A 2 7.19 12.45 23.92
N ASP A 3 6.10 11.94 24.49
CA ASP A 3 5.55 10.61 24.18
C ASP A 3 4.92 10.68 22.78
N LEU A 4 5.77 10.55 21.76
CA LEU A 4 5.32 10.37 20.39
C LEU A 4 4.82 8.93 20.28
N HIS A 5 3.60 8.70 20.77
CA HIS A 5 2.96 7.39 20.76
C HIS A 5 2.58 7.03 19.32
N ILE A 6 3.56 6.59 18.53
CA ILE A 6 3.30 6.11 17.18
C ILE A 6 2.57 4.78 17.31
N ARG A 7 1.28 4.80 16.95
CA ARG A 7 0.42 3.61 16.97
C ARG A 7 0.80 2.68 15.82
N THR A 8 1.85 1.88 16.01
CA THR A 8 2.33 0.89 15.02
C THR A 8 1.24 -0.10 14.61
N ALA A 9 0.30 -0.41 15.51
CA ALA A 9 -0.91 -1.16 15.20
C ALA A 9 -1.77 -0.49 14.12
N GLY A 10 -1.97 0.83 14.20
CA GLY A 10 -2.72 1.58 13.19
C GLY A 10 -2.03 1.60 11.83
N LEU A 11 -0.69 1.69 11.80
CA LEU A 11 0.10 1.58 10.57
C LEU A 11 -0.05 0.20 9.91
N ARG A 12 -0.08 -0.88 10.70
CA ARG A 12 -0.33 -2.23 10.19
C ARG A 12 -1.73 -2.38 9.62
N THR A 13 -2.75 -1.93 10.34
CA THR A 13 -4.14 -1.96 9.83
C THR A 13 -4.28 -1.21 8.51
N ALA A 14 -3.65 -0.04 8.39
CA ALA A 14 -3.64 0.72 7.14
C ALA A 14 -2.90 -0.05 6.01
N ALA A 15 -1.75 -0.65 6.32
CA ALA A 15 -1.02 -1.48 5.36
C ALA A 15 -1.85 -2.67 4.85
N ASP A 16 -2.53 -3.38 5.75
CA ASP A 16 -3.39 -4.51 5.40
C ASP A 16 -4.59 -4.07 4.56
N THR A 17 -5.16 -2.90 4.86
CA THR A 17 -6.25 -2.30 4.07
C THR A 17 -5.79 -1.96 2.65
N PHE A 18 -4.61 -1.33 2.51
CA PHE A 18 -4.07 -1.00 1.18
C PHE A 18 -3.70 -2.25 0.38
N GLN A 19 -3.08 -3.25 1.01
CA GLN A 19 -2.80 -4.51 0.34
C GLN A 19 -4.10 -5.24 -0.07
N GLY A 20 -5.11 -5.28 0.80
CA GLY A 20 -6.40 -5.88 0.49
C GLY A 20 -7.08 -5.20 -0.70
N THR A 21 -7.07 -3.86 -0.72
CA THR A 21 -7.60 -3.07 -1.84
C THR A 21 -6.82 -3.33 -3.12
N SER A 22 -5.49 -3.35 -3.06
CA SER A 22 -4.64 -3.68 -4.21
C SER A 22 -4.93 -5.07 -4.77
N HIS A 23 -5.10 -6.09 -3.91
CA HIS A 23 -5.48 -7.43 -4.35
C HIS A 23 -6.84 -7.46 -5.04
N GLN A 24 -7.83 -6.73 -4.51
CA GLN A 24 -9.15 -6.64 -5.12
C GLN A 24 -9.11 -5.97 -6.50
N LEU A 25 -8.31 -4.91 -6.66
CA LEU A 25 -8.08 -4.28 -7.95
C LEU A 25 -7.38 -5.27 -8.90
N ASN A 26 -6.27 -5.87 -8.47
CA ASN A 26 -5.51 -6.84 -9.25
C ASN A 26 -6.32 -8.05 -9.71
N ALA A 27 -7.23 -8.56 -8.87
CA ALA A 27 -8.09 -9.68 -9.20
C ALA A 27 -9.02 -9.40 -10.39
N ARG A 28 -9.31 -8.12 -10.64
CA ARG A 28 -10.10 -7.71 -11.81
C ARG A 28 -9.22 -7.34 -13.00
N THR A 29 -7.93 -7.03 -12.78
CA THR A 29 -7.04 -6.38 -13.77
C THR A 29 -7.08 -7.10 -15.12
N GLY A 30 -7.20 -6.31 -16.19
CA GLY A 30 -7.34 -6.80 -17.56
C GLY A 30 -8.79 -7.00 -18.02
N HIS A 31 -9.77 -7.01 -17.11
CA HIS A 31 -11.17 -7.31 -17.43
C HIS A 31 -12.17 -6.20 -17.06
N TRP A 32 -11.70 -4.99 -16.76
CA TRP A 32 -12.57 -3.94 -16.16
C TRP A 32 -13.53 -3.32 -17.14
N LEU A 33 -13.18 -3.39 -18.43
CA LEU A 33 -13.85 -2.71 -19.51
C LEU A 33 -14.06 -3.67 -20.68
N ASP A 34 -14.20 -4.97 -20.40
CA ASP A 34 -14.46 -5.99 -21.43
C ASP A 34 -15.72 -5.65 -22.23
N ASP A 35 -16.79 -5.20 -21.56
CA ASP A 35 -18.02 -4.74 -22.22
C ASP A 35 -17.76 -3.56 -23.17
N SER A 36 -16.90 -2.61 -22.77
CA SER A 36 -16.50 -1.49 -23.62
C SER A 36 -15.66 -1.94 -24.82
N LEU A 37 -14.80 -2.95 -24.64
CA LEU A 37 -14.01 -3.55 -25.71
C LEU A 37 -14.91 -4.34 -26.69
N THR A 38 -15.91 -5.04 -26.17
CA THR A 38 -16.94 -5.70 -26.98
C THR A 38 -17.73 -4.68 -27.78
N ALA A 39 -18.19 -3.58 -27.18
CA ALA A 39 -18.88 -2.51 -27.89
C ALA A 39 -17.98 -1.84 -28.96
N ALA A 40 -16.72 -1.57 -28.62
CA ALA A 40 -15.74 -0.99 -29.54
C ALA A 40 -15.52 -1.87 -30.78
N SER A 41 -15.44 -3.19 -30.60
CA SER A 41 -15.28 -4.14 -31.71
C SER A 41 -16.55 -4.27 -32.57
N ALA A 42 -17.74 -4.30 -31.93
CA ALA A 42 -19.03 -4.37 -32.62
C ALA A 42 -19.33 -3.12 -33.49
N HIS A 43 -18.76 -1.96 -33.13
CA HIS A 43 -18.97 -0.69 -33.84
C HIS A 43 -17.68 -0.10 -34.43
N SER A 44 -16.75 -0.97 -34.87
CA SER A 44 -15.44 -0.56 -35.43
C SER A 44 -15.51 0.34 -36.66
N GLY A 45 -16.63 0.32 -37.41
CA GLY A 45 -16.87 1.24 -38.54
C GLY A 45 -17.19 2.68 -38.12
N PHE A 46 -17.46 2.92 -36.84
CA PHE A 46 -17.68 4.26 -36.28
C PHE A 46 -16.39 4.75 -35.62
N ALA A 47 -16.09 6.05 -35.75
CA ALA A 47 -14.93 6.67 -35.12
C ALA A 47 -14.88 6.47 -33.58
N SER A 48 -16.04 6.26 -32.95
CA SER A 48 -16.15 5.95 -31.52
C SER A 48 -15.57 4.58 -31.14
N GLY A 49 -15.52 3.61 -32.04
CA GLY A 49 -14.99 2.27 -31.76
C GLY A 49 -13.52 2.29 -31.33
N PRO A 50 -12.61 2.81 -32.18
CA PRO A 50 -11.20 2.99 -31.82
C PRO A 50 -11.00 3.86 -30.57
N ALA A 51 -11.74 4.97 -30.43
CA ALA A 51 -11.64 5.86 -29.28
C ALA A 51 -12.05 5.19 -27.96
N LEU A 52 -13.09 4.34 -27.98
CA LEU A 52 -13.51 3.55 -26.82
C LEU A 52 -12.45 2.53 -26.42
N ARG A 53 -11.80 1.90 -27.40
CA ARG A 53 -10.70 0.95 -27.15
C ARG A 53 -9.50 1.63 -26.51
N GLU A 54 -9.05 2.76 -27.06
CA GLU A 54 -7.94 3.53 -26.50
C GLU A 54 -8.24 4.00 -25.07
N CYS A 55 -9.47 4.45 -24.81
CA CYS A 55 -9.91 4.82 -23.47
C CYS A 55 -9.86 3.62 -22.51
N ALA A 56 -10.29 2.45 -22.96
CA ALA A 56 -10.25 1.24 -22.15
C ALA A 56 -8.83 0.80 -21.81
N ASP A 57 -7.92 0.83 -22.77
CA ASP A 57 -6.51 0.49 -22.57
C ASP A 57 -5.81 1.47 -21.61
N ALA A 58 -6.07 2.77 -21.78
CA ALA A 58 -5.55 3.82 -20.89
C ALA A 58 -6.05 3.65 -19.45
N TRP A 59 -7.33 3.34 -19.27
CA TRP A 59 -7.92 3.07 -17.96
C TRP A 59 -7.31 1.85 -17.28
N GLN A 60 -7.18 0.73 -18.01
CA GLN A 60 -6.56 -0.49 -17.48
C GLN A 60 -5.10 -0.23 -17.04
N THR A 61 -4.36 0.53 -17.84
CA THR A 61 -2.98 0.92 -17.52
C THR A 61 -2.93 1.78 -16.25
N HIS A 62 -3.75 2.82 -16.18
CA HIS A 62 -3.81 3.72 -15.02
C HIS A 62 -4.11 2.95 -13.74
N MET A 63 -5.09 2.06 -13.79
CA MET A 63 -5.54 1.36 -12.61
C MET A 63 -4.60 0.25 -12.16
N SER A 64 -3.87 -0.38 -13.09
CA SER A 64 -2.75 -1.26 -12.75
C SER A 64 -1.67 -0.49 -11.97
N ALA A 65 -1.36 0.74 -12.38
CA ALA A 65 -0.42 1.60 -11.66
C ALA A 65 -0.94 1.98 -10.27
N VAL A 66 -2.24 2.28 -10.11
CA VAL A 66 -2.87 2.52 -8.81
C VAL A 66 -2.72 1.31 -7.88
N ALA A 67 -3.02 0.10 -8.37
CA ALA A 67 -2.87 -1.12 -7.58
C ALA A 67 -1.41 -1.35 -7.13
N GLN A 68 -0.44 -1.08 -8.01
CA GLN A 68 0.98 -1.14 -7.67
C GLN A 68 1.37 -0.12 -6.59
N GLN A 69 0.92 1.13 -6.72
CA GLN A 69 1.18 2.18 -5.73
C GLN A 69 0.62 1.82 -4.34
N LEU A 70 -0.59 1.25 -4.29
CA LEU A 70 -1.18 0.77 -3.03
C LEU A 70 -0.33 -0.32 -2.37
N ASN A 71 0.23 -1.25 -3.14
CA ASN A 71 1.17 -2.24 -2.60
C ASN A 71 2.44 -1.59 -2.06
N THR A 72 3.03 -0.65 -2.81
CA THR A 72 4.21 0.09 -2.35
C THR A 72 3.94 0.83 -1.03
N TYR A 73 2.78 1.48 -0.90
CA TYR A 73 2.41 2.15 0.35
C TYR A 73 2.19 1.17 1.50
N ALA A 74 1.56 0.01 1.24
CA ALA A 74 1.42 -1.03 2.25
C ALA A 74 2.80 -1.49 2.78
N ASP A 75 3.77 -1.71 1.90
CA ASP A 75 5.12 -2.11 2.27
C ASP A 75 5.86 -1.02 3.07
N GLN A 76 5.75 0.24 2.64
CA GLN A 76 6.35 1.38 3.36
C GLN A 76 5.77 1.54 4.77
N LEU A 77 4.46 1.35 4.94
CA LEU A 77 3.80 1.40 6.25
C LEU A 77 4.28 0.26 7.15
N ARG A 78 4.44 -0.95 6.61
CA ARG A 78 4.99 -2.10 7.36
C ARG A 78 6.42 -1.85 7.78
N GLN A 79 7.26 -1.41 6.85
CA GLN A 79 8.65 -1.07 7.15
C GLN A 79 8.75 -0.02 8.24
N SER A 80 7.94 1.05 8.14
CA SER A 80 7.88 2.11 9.15
C SER A 80 7.46 1.56 10.51
N SER A 81 6.40 0.74 10.56
CA SER A 81 5.94 0.11 11.80
C SER A 81 7.03 -0.74 12.47
N HIS A 82 7.79 -1.49 11.67
CA HIS A 82 8.89 -2.34 12.15
C HIS A 82 10.08 -1.50 12.67
N SER A 83 10.43 -0.42 11.96
CA SER A 83 11.47 0.50 12.40
C SER A 83 11.13 1.16 13.74
N TYR A 84 9.87 1.58 13.93
CA TYR A 84 9.44 2.17 15.20
C TYR A 84 9.51 1.17 16.37
N GLU A 85 9.07 -0.07 16.17
CA GLU A 85 9.17 -1.10 17.22
C GLU A 85 10.62 -1.44 17.58
N THR A 86 11.50 -1.50 16.57
CA THR A 86 12.92 -1.75 16.79
C THR A 86 13.56 -0.62 17.59
N ALA A 87 13.24 0.64 17.25
CA ALA A 87 13.73 1.81 17.97
C ALA A 87 13.24 1.83 19.43
N GLU A 88 11.98 1.46 19.67
CA GLU A 88 11.41 1.36 21.02
C GLU A 88 12.11 0.27 21.84
N GLN A 89 12.28 -0.93 21.28
CA GLN A 89 12.98 -2.03 21.94
C GLN A 89 14.42 -1.67 22.32
N GLU A 90 15.14 -1.01 21.41
CA GLU A 90 16.51 -0.55 21.66
C GLU A 90 16.55 0.54 22.75
N SER A 91 15.56 1.44 22.79
CA SER A 91 15.44 2.47 23.83
C SER A 91 15.23 1.83 25.20
N VAL A 92 14.30 0.87 25.32
CA VAL A 92 14.06 0.10 26.55
C VAL A 92 15.32 -0.67 26.97
N ARG A 93 16.00 -1.32 26.03
CA ARG A 93 17.26 -2.03 26.30
C ARG A 93 18.32 -1.10 26.91
N ARG A 94 18.55 0.07 26.30
CA ARG A 94 19.52 1.05 26.80
C ARG A 94 19.14 1.58 28.17
N LEU A 95 17.84 1.80 28.41
CA LEU A 95 17.33 2.25 29.70
C LEU A 95 17.62 1.22 30.80
N ASN A 96 17.35 -0.06 30.53
CA ASN A 96 17.62 -1.15 31.46
C ASN A 96 19.12 -1.31 31.77
N LEU A 97 19.99 -1.15 30.76
CA LEU A 97 21.43 -1.17 30.96
C LEU A 97 21.88 -0.01 31.86
N ALA A 98 21.41 1.21 31.60
CA ALA A 98 21.72 2.37 32.41
C ALA A 98 21.26 2.20 33.88
N VAL A 99 20.05 1.66 34.10
CA VAL A 99 19.54 1.35 35.46
C VAL A 99 20.40 0.28 36.14
N SER A 100 20.82 -0.76 35.41
CA SER A 100 21.70 -1.80 35.95
C SER A 100 23.07 -1.25 36.36
N ASP A 101 23.65 -0.36 35.56
CA ASP A 101 24.94 0.26 35.87
C ASP A 101 24.84 1.20 37.08
N LEU A 102 23.76 1.98 37.20
CA LEU A 102 23.49 2.80 38.38
C LEU A 102 23.38 1.96 39.66
N ASN A 103 22.67 0.84 39.60
CA ASN A 103 22.53 -0.07 40.75
C ASN A 103 23.81 -0.83 41.10
N ARG A 104 24.78 -0.95 40.19
CA ARG A 104 26.10 -1.57 40.46
C ARG A 104 27.14 -0.57 40.96
N GLY A 105 26.92 0.72 40.76
CA GLY A 105 27.80 1.81 41.21
C GLY A 105 27.42 2.44 42.56
N ALA A 106 26.31 2.01 43.16
CA ALA A 106 25.85 2.37 44.52
C ALA A 106 26.20 1.25 45.51
#